data_AF-A0AAV0P2U1-F1
#
_entry.id   AF-A0AAV0P2U1-F1
#
_cell.length_a   1.000
_cell.length_b   1.000
_cell.length_c   1.000
_cell.angle_alpha   90.00
_cell.angle_beta   90.00
_cell.angle_gamma   90.00
#
_symmetry.space_group_name_H-M   'P 1'
#
loop_
_entity.id
_entity.type
_entity.pdbx_description
1 polymer ?
#
loop_
_entity_poly.entity_id
_entity_poly.type
_entity_poly.pdbx_seq_one_letter_code
_entity_poly.pdbx_strand_id
1 'polypeptide(L)'
;MAEALAAEFGVQIANQLDTPRVVLEVDSLCLVRHMQEEGEPISEMGIICRNIKKLLRRPGSAEGAISHIRREANQAAHIMAHSKTNWEMREVWLDRAPVFLLDQLRLDDVAIDLI
;
A
#
# COMPACT_ATOMS: atom_id res chain seq x y z
N MET A 1 4.05 5.04 -11.74
CA MET A 1 3.90 6.14 -10.75
C MET A 1 2.69 5.94 -9.86
N ALA A 2 1.50 5.61 -10.40
CA ALA A 2 0.28 5.42 -9.61
C ALA A 2 0.46 4.45 -8.42
N GLU A 3 1.07 3.27 -8.64
CA GLU A 3 1.35 2.29 -7.58
C GLU A 3 2.25 2.85 -6.46
N ALA A 4 3.29 3.62 -6.81
CA ALA A 4 4.20 4.22 -5.84
C ALA A 4 3.51 5.30 -5.00
N LEU A 5 2.64 6.12 -5.62
CA LEU A 5 1.83 7.12 -4.91
C LEU A 5 0.78 6.46 -4.02
N ALA A 6 0.15 5.39 -4.49
CA ALA A 6 -0.80 4.61 -3.70
C ALA A 6 -0.09 3.97 -2.49
N ALA A 7 1.11 3.42 -2.68
CA ALA A 7 1.94 2.90 -1.61
C ALA A 7 2.33 3.98 -0.58
N GLU A 8 2.79 5.14 -1.04
CA GLU A 8 3.12 6.28 -0.16
C GLU A 8 1.91 6.70 0.67
N PHE A 9 0.73 6.82 0.04
CA PHE A 9 -0.51 7.16 0.73
C PHE A 9 -0.91 6.07 1.73
N GLY A 10 -0.81 4.79 1.38
CA GLY A 10 -1.10 3.67 2.28
C GLY A 10 -0.24 3.70 3.54
N VAL A 11 1.08 3.94 3.41
CA VAL A 11 1.97 4.04 4.57
C VAL A 11 1.67 5.31 5.40
N GLN A 12 1.28 6.43 4.77
CA GLN A 12 0.83 7.63 5.49
C GLN A 12 -0.39 7.33 6.36
N ILE A 13 -1.40 6.64 5.83
CA ILE A 13 -2.59 6.23 6.58
C ILE A 13 -2.21 5.29 7.73
N ALA A 14 -1.39 4.27 7.47
CA ALA A 14 -0.95 3.35 8.52
C ALA A 14 -0.22 4.08 9.66
N ASN A 15 0.59 5.09 9.35
CA ASN A 15 1.24 5.93 10.35
C ASN A 15 0.25 6.81 11.12
N GLN A 16 -0.78 7.35 10.46
CA GLN A 16 -1.83 8.14 11.11
C GLN A 16 -2.68 7.29 12.07
N LEU A 17 -2.84 6.01 11.78
CA LEU A 17 -3.54 5.02 12.63
C LEU A 17 -2.64 4.44 13.73
N ASP A 18 -1.40 4.92 13.86
CA ASP A 18 -0.39 4.46 14.82
C ASP A 18 -0.10 2.94 14.74
N THR A 19 -0.17 2.37 13.53
CA THR A 19 0.11 0.95 13.30
C THR A 19 1.59 0.65 13.56
N PRO A 20 1.94 -0.22 14.53
CA PRO A 20 3.31 -0.38 15.00
C PRO A 20 4.22 -1.19 14.06
N ARG A 21 3.64 -1.91 13.11
CA ARG A 21 4.38 -2.71 12.12
C ARG A 21 3.64 -2.67 10.80
N VAL A 22 4.28 -2.09 9.78
CA VAL A 22 3.73 -1.97 8.44
C VAL A 22 4.53 -2.86 7.49
N VAL A 23 3.83 -3.74 6.78
CA VAL A 23 4.36 -4.47 5.63
C VAL A 23 3.65 -3.94 4.40
N LEU A 24 4.42 -3.40 3.46
CA LEU A 24 3.91 -2.89 2.20
C LEU A 24 4.04 -3.97 1.13
N GLU A 25 2.91 -4.55 0.72
CA GLU A 25 2.84 -5.54 -0.35
C GLU A 25 2.46 -4.88 -1.67
N VAL A 26 3.25 -5.13 -2.72
CA VAL A 26 3.01 -4.57 -4.05
C VAL A 26 3.25 -5.62 -5.13
N ASP A 27 2.46 -5.62 -6.20
CA ASP A 27 2.66 -6.51 -7.35
C ASP A 27 3.64 -5.93 -8.39
N SER A 28 4.15 -4.72 -8.14
CA SER A 28 5.09 -4.01 -9.00
C SER A 28 6.55 -4.34 -8.69
N LEU A 29 7.14 -5.26 -9.46
CA LEU A 29 8.55 -5.61 -9.30
C LEU A 29 9.48 -4.40 -9.51
N CYS A 30 9.08 -3.47 -10.38
CA CYS A 30 9.82 -2.23 -10.61
C CYS A 30 9.92 -1.37 -9.35
N LEU A 31 8.80 -1.20 -8.63
CA LEU A 31 8.76 -0.45 -7.38
C LEU A 31 9.60 -1.11 -6.29
N VAL A 32 9.50 -2.44 -6.15
CA VAL A 32 10.30 -3.18 -5.17
C VAL A 32 11.80 -3.00 -5.42
N ARG A 33 12.24 -3.09 -6.68
CA ARG A 33 13.65 -2.87 -7.05
C ARG A 33 14.12 -1.46 -6.70
N HIS A 34 13.36 -0.43 -7.08
CA HIS A 34 13.70 0.96 -6.73
C HIS A 34 13.74 1.19 -5.20
N MET A 35 12.89 0.49 -4.45
CA MET A 35 12.89 0.56 -2.99
C MET A 35 14.08 -0.18 -2.37
N GLN A 36 14.65 -1.17 -3.05
CA GLN A 36 15.83 -1.91 -2.59
C GLN A 36 17.15 -1.29 -3.06
N GLU A 37 17.13 -0.46 -4.11
CA GLU A 37 18.31 0.24 -4.59
C GLU A 37 18.91 1.18 -3.54
N GLU A 38 20.23 1.12 -3.41
CA GLU A 38 21.05 2.04 -2.61
C GLU A 38 21.50 3.20 -3.49
N GLY A 39 21.24 4.44 -3.06
CA GLY A 39 21.62 5.63 -3.81
C GLY A 39 20.69 6.80 -3.56
N GLU A 40 21.14 7.99 -3.94
CA GLU A 40 20.37 9.22 -3.81
C GLU A 40 19.50 9.42 -5.06
N PRO A 41 18.17 9.39 -4.96
CA PRO A 41 17.33 9.41 -6.12
C PRO A 41 17.21 10.81 -6.72
N ILE A 42 17.51 10.91 -8.02
CA ILE A 42 17.32 12.11 -8.86
C ILE A 42 16.03 12.06 -9.71
N SER A 43 15.37 10.91 -9.83
CA SER A 43 14.11 10.76 -10.57
C SER A 43 12.88 11.01 -9.69
N GLU A 44 11.75 11.40 -10.28
CA GLU A 44 10.46 11.54 -9.58
C GLU A 44 10.07 10.26 -8.83
N MET A 45 10.22 9.10 -9.47
CA MET A 45 9.98 7.79 -8.84
C MET A 45 10.85 7.61 -7.60
N GLY A 46 12.13 7.97 -7.71
CA GLY A 46 13.05 7.85 -6.59
C GLY A 46 12.74 8.82 -5.44
N ILE A 47 12.23 10.02 -5.73
CA ILE A 47 11.73 10.96 -4.70
C ILE A 47 10.58 10.30 -3.91
N ILE A 48 9.61 9.70 -4.60
CA ILE A 48 8.49 8.97 -3.97
C ILE A 48 9.01 7.81 -3.13
N CYS A 49 9.92 6.98 -3.68
CA CYS A 49 10.51 5.86 -2.96
C CYS A 49 11.24 6.32 -1.68
N ARG A 50 11.97 7.43 -1.73
CA ARG A 50 12.63 8.01 -0.56
C ARG A 50 11.62 8.41 0.52
N ASN A 51 10.48 8.98 0.14
CA ASN A 51 9.43 9.32 1.11
C ASN A 51 8.84 8.06 1.75
N ILE A 52 8.54 7.02 0.97
CA ILE A 52 8.07 5.73 1.49
C ILE A 52 9.09 5.16 2.49
N LYS A 53 10.39 5.13 2.15
CA LYS A 53 11.46 4.65 3.05
C LYS A 53 11.48 5.42 4.37
N LYS A 54 11.32 6.75 4.33
CA LYS A 54 11.26 7.59 5.55
C LYS A 54 10.03 7.26 6.40
N LEU A 55 8.87 7.08 5.76
CA LEU A 55 7.62 6.74 6.44
C LEU A 55 7.67 5.35 7.09
N LEU A 56 8.39 4.39 6.49
CA LEU A 56 8.57 3.04 7.03
C LEU A 56 9.61 2.97 8.17
N ARG A 57 10.54 3.93 8.27
CA ARG A 57 11.62 3.98 9.27
C ARG A 57 11.27 4.81 10.51
N ARG A 58 10.01 4.81 10.95
CA ARG A 58 9.57 5.61 12.10
C ARG A 58 10.33 5.22 13.38
N PRO A 59 10.82 6.18 14.19
CA PRO A 59 11.49 5.88 15.46
C PRO A 59 10.57 5.08 16.38
N GLY A 60 11.05 3.94 16.89
CA GLY A 60 10.28 3.04 17.75
C GLY A 60 9.38 2.03 17.03
N SER A 61 9.32 2.05 15.70
CA SER A 61 8.63 1.05 14.89
C SER A 61 9.59 -0.08 14.48
N ALA A 62 9.08 -1.30 14.34
CA ALA A 62 9.84 -2.36 13.68
C ALA A 62 10.13 -1.96 12.23
N GLU A 63 11.30 -2.33 11.69
CA GLU A 63 11.70 -1.96 10.34
C GLU A 63 10.60 -2.35 9.33
N GLY A 64 9.96 -1.36 8.72
CA GLY A 64 8.90 -1.59 7.75
C GLY A 64 9.45 -2.32 6.53
N ALA A 65 8.77 -3.37 6.11
CA ALA A 65 9.20 -4.21 4.98
C ALA A 65 8.40 -3.88 3.73
N ILE A 66 9.04 -3.96 2.56
CA ILE A 66 8.35 -4.02 1.28
C ILE A 66 8.50 -5.44 0.71
N SER A 67 7.41 -6.02 0.22
CA SER A 67 7.39 -7.35 -0.38
C SER A 67 6.76 -7.31 -1.76
N HIS A 68 7.35 -8.05 -2.70
CA HIS A 68 6.72 -8.30 -3.99
C HIS A 68 5.73 -9.45 -3.84
N ILE A 69 4.49 -9.23 -4.23
CA ILE A 69 3.45 -10.27 -4.27
C ILE A 69 3.01 -10.54 -5.70
N ARG A 70 2.36 -11.68 -5.91
CA ARG A 70 1.75 -11.96 -7.21
C ARG A 70 0.53 -11.07 -7.41
N ARG A 71 0.24 -10.72 -8.66
CA ARG A 71 -0.89 -9.84 -9.00
C ARG A 71 -2.23 -10.39 -8.54
N GLU A 72 -2.39 -11.72 -8.52
CA GLU A 72 -3.60 -12.39 -8.03
C GLU A 72 -3.84 -12.14 -6.54
N ALA A 73 -2.79 -11.95 -5.76
CA ALA A 73 -2.87 -11.59 -4.34
C ALA A 73 -3.04 -10.08 -4.12
N ASN A 74 -2.88 -9.25 -5.16
CA ASN A 74 -3.09 -7.80 -5.12
C ASN A 74 -4.41 -7.38 -5.79
N GLN A 75 -5.36 -8.31 -5.91
CA GLN A 75 -6.57 -8.10 -6.69
C GLN A 75 -7.48 -7.03 -6.07
N ALA A 76 -7.51 -6.89 -4.75
CA ALA A 76 -8.26 -5.82 -4.08
C ALA A 76 -7.77 -4.43 -4.52
N ALA A 77 -6.46 -4.19 -4.50
CA ALA A 77 -5.88 -2.93 -4.97
C ALA A 77 -6.12 -2.71 -6.47
N HIS A 78 -6.08 -3.79 -7.26
CA HIS A 78 -6.40 -3.72 -8.68
C HIS A 78 -7.85 -3.27 -8.93
N ILE A 79 -8.80 -3.86 -8.21
CA ILE A 79 -10.22 -3.47 -8.28
C ILE A 79 -10.39 -2.02 -7.83
N MET A 80 -9.75 -1.61 -6.73
CA MET A 80 -9.79 -0.21 -6.26
C MET A 80 -9.31 0.76 -7.33
N ALA A 81 -8.17 0.47 -7.97
CA ALA A 81 -7.63 1.32 -9.03
C ALA A 81 -8.51 1.38 -10.29
N HIS A 82 -9.42 0.43 -10.50
CA HIS A 82 -10.34 0.42 -11.65
C HIS A 82 -11.77 0.83 -11.27
N SER A 83 -12.09 0.88 -9.99
CA SER A 83 -13.36 1.43 -9.51
C SER A 83 -13.42 2.90 -9.92
N LYS A 84 -14.43 3.26 -10.71
CA LYS A 84 -14.65 4.62 -11.23
C LYS A 84 -15.16 5.56 -10.14
N THR A 85 -14.42 5.66 -9.04
CA THR A 85 -14.67 6.64 -7.99
C THR A 85 -14.06 7.96 -8.43
N ASN A 86 -14.67 9.08 -8.06
CA ASN A 86 -14.18 10.40 -8.45
C ASN A 86 -12.71 10.57 -7.98
N TRP A 87 -11.75 10.51 -8.92
CA TRP A 87 -10.31 10.54 -8.64
C TRP A 87 -9.85 11.82 -7.92
N GLU A 88 -10.72 12.83 -7.85
CA GLU A 88 -10.47 14.08 -7.14
C GLU A 88 -10.64 13.96 -5.63
N MET A 89 -11.30 12.90 -5.12
CA MET A 89 -11.54 12.71 -3.69
C MET A 89 -10.75 11.53 -3.13
N ARG A 90 -9.98 11.80 -2.07
CA ARG A 90 -9.33 10.74 -1.28
C ARG A 90 -10.33 10.22 -0.26
N GLU A 91 -10.71 8.96 -0.40
CA GLU A 91 -11.60 8.28 0.55
C GLU A 91 -10.80 7.25 1.36
N VAL A 92 -11.08 7.19 2.66
CA VAL A 92 -10.53 6.19 3.58
C VAL A 92 -11.72 5.52 4.27
N TRP A 93 -11.81 4.20 4.14
CA TRP A 93 -12.86 3.41 4.76
C TRP A 93 -12.31 2.73 6.02
N LEU A 94 -12.95 3.00 7.15
CA LEU A 94 -12.68 2.33 8.43
C LEU A 94 -13.90 1.46 8.78
N ASP A 95 -13.66 0.32 9.42
CA ASP A 95 -14.65 -0.68 9.87
C ASP A 95 -15.46 -1.39 8.76
N ARG A 96 -15.77 -0.72 7.66
CA ARG A 96 -16.57 -1.28 6.56
C ARG A 96 -15.96 -0.98 5.21
N ALA A 97 -15.61 -2.03 4.47
CA ALA A 97 -15.15 -1.94 3.10
C ALA A 97 -16.29 -1.55 2.14
N PRO A 98 -15.98 -0.88 1.03
CA PRO A 98 -16.98 -0.58 0.01
C PRO A 98 -17.50 -1.87 -0.64
N VAL A 99 -18.79 -1.86 -1.02
CA VAL A 99 -19.52 -3.06 -1.49
C VAL A 99 -18.82 -3.76 -2.65
N PHE A 100 -18.20 -3.00 -3.56
CA PHE A 100 -17.52 -3.53 -4.73
C PHE A 100 -16.22 -4.32 -4.42
N LEU A 101 -15.70 -4.22 -3.19
CA LEU A 101 -14.54 -5.02 -2.74
C LEU A 101 -14.94 -6.26 -1.95
N LEU A 102 -16.19 -6.39 -1.50
CA LEU A 102 -16.57 -7.45 -0.57
C LEU A 102 -16.35 -8.85 -1.13
N ASP A 103 -16.59 -9.07 -2.42
CA ASP A 103 -16.37 -10.37 -3.04
C ASP A 103 -14.88 -10.75 -3.07
N GLN A 104 -14.00 -9.77 -3.33
CA GLN A 104 -12.56 -10.02 -3.29
C GLN A 104 -12.06 -10.26 -1.87
N LEU A 105 -12.51 -9.44 -0.91
CA LEU A 105 -12.11 -9.58 0.49
C LEU A 105 -12.53 -10.94 1.08
N ARG A 106 -13.68 -11.48 0.65
CA ARG A 106 -14.12 -12.83 1.02
C ARG A 106 -13.23 -13.94 0.46
N LEU A 107 -12.58 -13.71 -0.68
CA LEU A 107 -11.64 -14.67 -1.28
C LEU A 107 -10.26 -14.61 -0.61
N ASP A 108 -9.86 -13.42 -0.17
CA ASP A 108 -8.63 -13.20 0.61
C ASP A 108 -8.76 -13.77 2.03
N ASP A 109 -10.00 -14.07 2.45
CA ASP A 109 -10.36 -14.49 3.79
C ASP A 109 -9.89 -15.93 4.14
N VAL A 110 -8.64 -16.01 4.60
CA VAL A 110 -8.21 -16.97 5.63
C VAL A 110 -8.45 -16.30 7.00
N ALA A 111 -9.67 -16.43 7.52
CA ALA A 111 -10.14 -16.09 8.88
C ALA A 111 -10.16 -14.59 9.28
N ILE A 112 -11.15 -13.86 8.81
CA ILE A 112 -11.75 -12.69 9.43
C ILE A 112 -13.03 -13.21 10.09
N ASP A 113 -12.90 -13.59 11.36
CA ASP A 113 -14.07 -13.81 12.21
C ASP A 113 -14.88 -12.51 12.23
N LEU A 114 -15.97 -12.50 11.47
CA LEU A 114 -17.01 -11.49 11.50
C LEU A 114 -17.64 -11.52 12.90
N ILE A 115 -17.25 -10.58 13.75
CA ILE A 115 -17.97 -10.24 15.00
C ILE A 115 -19.20 -9.41 14.63
#